data_AF-A0A164I6I8-F1
#
_entry.id   AF-A0A164I6I8-F1
#
_cell.length_a   1.000
_cell.length_b   1.000
_cell.length_c   1.000
_cell.angle_alpha   90.00
_cell.angle_beta   90.00
_cell.angle_gamma   90.00
#
_symmetry.space_group_name_H-M   'P 1'
#
loop_
_entity.id
_entity.type
_entity.pdbx_description
1 polymer ?
#
loop_
_entity_poly.entity_id
_entity_poly.type
_entity_poly.pdbx_seq_one_letter_code
_entity_poly.pdbx_strand_id
1 'polypeptide(L)'
;MVVTLIAPIAMEDGLRFAIREGGRTVGAGVVAKIFDPSVGEAEIESEVKMQNQQIRIRLKAFDHRLIDQSTQEIVETAKRTGAQVRGPIPLPTRKERYTVLISPHVNKDARDQYEIRTHKRVLDIVQPTDKTVDALMKLDLAAGVEVQISLG
;
A
#
# COMPACT_ATOMS: atom_id res chain seq x y z
N MET A 1 -22.14 34.75 -14.12
CA MET A 1 -23.01 33.83 -14.89
C MET A 1 -22.10 32.75 -15.47
N VAL A 2 -22.33 31.49 -15.14
CA VAL A 2 -21.54 30.35 -15.65
C VAL A 2 -22.31 29.76 -16.82
N VAL A 3 -21.65 29.57 -17.97
CA VAL A 3 -22.27 29.07 -19.21
C VAL A 3 -21.57 27.78 -19.62
N THR A 4 -22.35 26.72 -19.80
CA THR A 4 -21.86 25.42 -20.27
C THR A 4 -21.89 25.37 -21.79
N LEU A 5 -20.76 25.03 -22.41
CA LEU A 5 -20.66 24.87 -23.87
C LEU A 5 -21.12 23.47 -24.26
N ILE A 6 -21.88 23.36 -25.37
CA ILE A 6 -22.35 22.07 -25.91
C ILE A 6 -21.23 21.36 -26.69
N ALA A 7 -20.31 22.13 -27.29
CA ALA A 7 -19.18 21.62 -28.06
C ALA A 7 -17.87 22.26 -27.60
N PRO A 8 -16.73 21.54 -27.69
CA PRO A 8 -15.43 22.09 -27.34
C PRO A 8 -15.05 23.17 -28.36
N ILE A 9 -14.86 24.39 -27.87
CA ILE A 9 -14.40 25.52 -28.66
C ILE A 9 -13.08 25.96 -28.02
N ALA A 10 -12.04 26.11 -28.83
CA ALA A 10 -10.78 26.67 -28.37
C ALA A 10 -11.00 28.14 -27.98
N MET A 11 -10.90 28.44 -26.69
CA MET A 11 -11.04 29.78 -26.12
C MET A 11 -9.82 30.10 -25.26
N GLU A 12 -9.54 31.39 -25.10
CA GLU A 12 -8.49 31.91 -24.22
C GLU A 12 -9.11 32.89 -23.21
N ASP A 13 -8.51 32.99 -22.02
CA ASP A 13 -8.91 33.98 -21.02
C ASP A 13 -8.72 35.39 -21.59
N GLY A 14 -9.73 36.25 -21.43
CA GLY A 14 -9.73 37.61 -21.99
C GLY A 14 -10.23 37.73 -23.43
N LEU A 15 -10.59 36.62 -24.10
CA LEU A 15 -11.15 36.65 -25.44
C LEU A 15 -12.51 37.36 -25.46
N ARG A 16 -12.69 38.31 -26.41
CA ARG A 16 -13.97 39.00 -26.61
C ARG A 16 -14.87 38.17 -27.54
N PHE A 17 -16.12 37.98 -27.16
CA PHE A 17 -17.08 37.20 -27.95
C PHE A 17 -18.41 37.93 -28.12
N ALA A 18 -19.15 37.54 -29.16
CA ALA A 18 -20.52 37.95 -29.40
C ALA A 18 -21.37 36.70 -29.71
N ILE A 19 -22.48 36.54 -29.00
CA ILE A 19 -23.45 35.47 -29.20
C ILE A 19 -24.48 35.94 -30.23
N ARG A 20 -24.65 35.17 -31.31
CA ARG A 20 -25.64 35.42 -32.34
C ARG A 20 -26.61 34.26 -32.42
N GLU A 21 -27.90 34.56 -32.43
CA GLU A 21 -28.96 33.58 -32.65
C GLU A 21 -29.83 34.07 -33.81
N GLY A 22 -30.05 33.23 -34.82
CA GLY A 22 -30.91 33.57 -35.96
C GLY A 22 -30.52 34.84 -36.73
N GLY A 23 -29.23 35.22 -36.73
CA GLY A 23 -28.73 36.42 -37.42
C GLY A 23 -28.78 37.73 -36.61
N ARG A 24 -29.26 37.72 -35.36
CA ARG A 24 -29.24 38.87 -34.46
C ARG A 24 -28.25 38.66 -33.31
N THR A 25 -27.56 39.72 -32.89
CA THR A 25 -26.68 39.68 -31.71
C THR A 25 -27.52 39.68 -30.45
N VAL A 26 -27.44 38.62 -29.66
CA VAL A 26 -28.21 38.43 -28.42
C VAL A 26 -27.39 38.71 -27.16
N GLY A 27 -26.05 38.73 -27.27
CA GLY A 27 -25.16 39.11 -26.17
C GLY A 27 -23.73 39.31 -26.64
N ALA A 28 -22.94 40.07 -25.87
CA ALA A 28 -21.51 40.26 -26.10
C ALA A 28 -20.79 40.38 -24.76
N GLY A 29 -19.54 39.90 -24.70
CA GLY A 29 -18.79 39.84 -23.44
C GLY A 29 -17.32 39.50 -23.62
N VAL A 30 -16.64 39.33 -22.48
CA VAL A 30 -15.24 38.92 -22.38
C VAL A 30 -15.16 37.67 -21.52
N VAL A 31 -14.38 36.67 -21.94
CA VAL A 31 -14.11 35.46 -21.16
C VAL A 31 -13.28 35.85 -19.94
N ALA A 32 -13.80 35.59 -18.73
CA ALA A 32 -13.11 35.95 -17.49
C ALA A 32 -12.17 34.84 -16.99
N LYS A 33 -12.63 33.59 -17.01
CA LYS A 33 -11.87 32.42 -16.57
C LYS A 33 -12.50 31.15 -17.16
N ILE A 34 -11.69 30.31 -17.79
CA ILE A 34 -12.10 29.00 -18.28
C ILE A 34 -11.93 27.96 -17.17
N PHE A 35 -12.96 27.14 -16.95
CA PHE A 35 -12.94 26.04 -16.00
C PHE A 35 -13.03 24.73 -16.76
N ASP A 36 -11.99 23.90 -16.69
CA ASP A 36 -12.03 22.52 -17.16
C ASP A 36 -12.57 21.62 -16.04
N PRO A 37 -13.75 21.00 -16.19
CA PRO A 37 -14.31 20.13 -15.16
C PRO A 37 -13.44 18.88 -14.91
N SER A 38 -12.62 18.46 -15.89
CA SER A 38 -11.73 17.30 -15.81
C SER A 38 -10.50 17.51 -14.93
N VAL A 39 -10.04 18.74 -14.76
CA VAL A 39 -8.82 19.02 -13.97
C VAL A 39 -9.13 18.92 -12.47
N GLY A 40 -10.34 19.33 -12.06
CA GLY A 40 -10.80 19.15 -10.69
C GLY A 40 -11.07 17.69 -10.32
N GLU A 41 -11.61 16.90 -11.25
CA GLU A 41 -11.84 15.46 -11.02
C GLU A 41 -10.54 14.65 -10.97
N ALA A 42 -9.54 14.98 -11.78
CA ALA A 42 -8.25 14.28 -11.82
C ALA A 42 -7.41 14.49 -10.54
N GLU A 43 -7.42 15.69 -9.97
CA GLU A 43 -6.75 15.96 -8.68
C GLU A 43 -7.43 15.18 -7.54
N ILE A 44 -8.77 15.16 -7.52
CA ILE A 44 -9.57 14.43 -6.53
C ILE A 44 -9.38 12.91 -6.66
N GLU A 45 -9.33 12.36 -7.89
CA GLU A 45 -9.09 10.93 -8.10
C GLU A 45 -7.70 10.50 -7.62
N SER A 46 -6.68 11.35 -7.79
CA SER A 46 -5.32 11.05 -7.34
C SER A 46 -5.18 11.06 -5.81
N GLU A 47 -5.83 12.00 -5.11
CA GLU A 47 -5.89 12.05 -3.65
C GLU A 47 -6.69 10.87 -3.06
N VAL A 48 -7.80 10.48 -3.70
CA VAL A 48 -8.62 9.35 -3.24
C VAL A 48 -7.89 8.01 -3.45
N LYS A 49 -7.06 7.88 -4.50
CA LYS A 49 -6.29 6.65 -4.76
C LYS A 49 -5.16 6.40 -3.75
N MET A 50 -4.63 7.46 -3.12
CA MET A 50 -3.65 7.36 -2.03
C MET A 50 -4.27 6.88 -0.72
N GLN A 51 -5.55 7.18 -0.47
CA GLN A 51 -6.19 6.93 0.84
C GLN A 51 -6.55 5.47 1.13
N ASN A 52 -6.65 4.62 0.10
CA ASN A 52 -7.08 3.22 0.24
C ASN A 52 -5.98 2.19 -0.02
N GLN A 53 -4.71 2.59 -0.06
CA GLN A 53 -3.61 1.63 -0.21
C GLN A 53 -3.42 0.85 1.08
N GLN A 54 -3.68 -0.46 1.03
CA GLN A 54 -3.42 -1.35 2.16
C GLN A 54 -2.03 -1.96 2.00
N ILE A 55 -1.23 -1.90 3.05
CA ILE A 55 0.09 -2.55 3.06
C ILE A 55 -0.01 -3.85 3.82
N ARG A 56 0.35 -4.95 3.17
CA ARG A 56 0.45 -6.27 3.80
C ARG A 56 1.91 -6.65 4.00
N ILE A 57 2.29 -6.83 5.25
CA ILE A 57 3.62 -7.25 5.67
C ILE A 57 3.55 -8.72 6.07
N ARG A 58 4.36 -9.57 5.44
CA ARG A 58 4.55 -10.95 5.86
C ARG A 58 5.95 -11.12 6.45
N LEU A 59 6.00 -11.74 7.60
CA LEU A 59 7.23 -12.05 8.30
C LEU A 59 7.41 -13.57 8.30
N LYS A 60 8.62 -14.03 8.01
CA LYS A 60 9.01 -15.44 8.15
C LYS A 60 10.31 -15.53 8.95
N ALA A 61 10.40 -16.51 9.84
CA ALA A 61 11.64 -16.80 10.56
C ALA A 61 11.69 -18.27 10.97
N PHE A 62 12.89 -18.75 11.26
CA PHE A 62 13.11 -20.08 11.83
C PHE A 62 12.98 -20.08 13.36
N ASP A 63 13.23 -18.94 14.02
CA ASP A 63 13.01 -18.77 15.46
C ASP A 63 11.78 -17.88 15.72
N HIS A 64 10.84 -18.42 16.52
CA HIS A 64 9.67 -17.70 17.01
C HIS A 64 9.98 -16.48 17.89
N ARG A 65 11.09 -16.49 18.64
CA ARG A 65 11.41 -15.38 19.58
C ARG A 65 11.73 -14.11 18.82
N LEU A 66 12.61 -14.22 17.82
CA LEU A 66 13.04 -13.09 16.99
C LEU A 66 11.88 -12.49 16.22
N ILE A 67 11.06 -13.33 15.58
CA ILE A 67 9.90 -12.81 14.85
C ILE A 67 8.90 -12.16 15.80
N ASP A 68 8.82 -12.52 17.10
CA ASP A 68 7.83 -11.96 18.06
C ASP A 68 8.22 -10.55 18.43
N GLN A 69 9.49 -10.39 18.82
CA GLN A 69 10.11 -9.11 19.08
C GLN A 69 9.99 -8.19 17.85
N SER A 70 10.38 -8.67 16.67
CA SER A 70 10.26 -7.90 15.43
C SER A 70 8.83 -7.49 15.10
N THR A 71 7.84 -8.39 15.28
CA THR A 71 6.43 -7.98 15.09
C THR A 71 6.01 -6.87 16.05
N GLN A 72 6.45 -6.93 17.31
CA GLN A 72 6.10 -5.90 18.29
C GLN A 72 6.73 -4.56 17.93
N GLU A 73 8.01 -4.54 17.55
CA GLU A 73 8.72 -3.34 17.13
C GLU A 73 8.06 -2.66 15.90
N ILE A 74 7.63 -3.46 14.91
CA ILE A 74 6.91 -2.97 13.73
C ILE A 74 5.55 -2.35 14.13
N VAL A 75 4.81 -3.03 15.00
CA VAL A 75 3.51 -2.55 15.47
C VAL A 75 3.64 -1.26 16.28
N GLU A 76 4.62 -1.17 17.16
CA GLU A 76 4.86 0.03 17.96
C GLU A 76 5.28 1.22 17.09
N THR A 77 6.14 0.98 16.09
CA THR A 77 6.59 2.01 15.16
C THR A 77 5.42 2.54 14.33
N ALA A 78 4.58 1.65 13.80
CA ALA A 78 3.41 2.03 13.02
C ALA A 78 2.33 2.74 13.87
N LYS A 79 2.17 2.35 15.14
CA LYS A 79 1.29 3.08 16.07
C LYS A 79 1.85 4.48 16.40
N ARG A 80 3.16 4.62 16.57
CA ARG A 80 3.82 5.89 16.88
C ARG A 80 3.64 6.93 15.76
N THR A 81 3.62 6.48 14.51
CA THR A 81 3.38 7.34 13.33
C THR A 81 1.90 7.59 13.05
N GLY A 82 0.99 6.98 13.83
CA GLY A 82 -0.46 7.17 13.72
C GLY A 82 -1.16 6.30 12.68
N ALA A 83 -0.49 5.28 12.13
CA ALA A 83 -1.11 4.35 11.18
C ALA A 83 -2.02 3.36 11.90
N GLN A 84 -3.16 3.05 11.27
CA GLN A 84 -4.05 2.00 11.76
C GLN A 84 -3.56 0.62 11.33
N VAL A 85 -3.15 -0.18 12.31
CA VAL A 85 -2.58 -1.52 12.12
C VAL A 85 -3.60 -2.58 12.51
N ARG A 86 -3.88 -3.52 11.62
CA ARG A 86 -4.44 -4.82 11.98
C ARG A 86 -3.31 -5.66 12.54
N GLY A 87 -3.45 -6.01 13.81
CA GLY A 87 -2.39 -6.56 14.65
C GLY A 87 -1.71 -7.82 14.10
N PRO A 88 -0.66 -8.29 14.78
CA PRO A 88 0.11 -9.44 14.33
C PRO A 88 -0.76 -10.70 14.35
N ILE A 89 -1.12 -11.18 13.16
CA ILE A 89 -1.86 -12.43 12.98
C ILE A 89 -0.83 -13.56 12.85
N PRO A 90 -0.71 -14.46 13.85
CA PRO A 90 0.16 -15.61 13.75
C PRO A 90 -0.45 -16.60 12.76
N LEU A 91 0.28 -16.89 11.68
CA LEU A 91 -0.10 -17.95 10.77
C LEU A 91 0.40 -19.30 11.29
N PRO A 92 -0.26 -20.41 10.92
CA PRO A 92 0.20 -21.75 11.27
C PRO A 92 1.66 -21.97 10.90
N THR A 93 2.42 -22.50 11.84
CA THR A 93 3.83 -22.83 11.65
C THR A 93 3.95 -24.04 10.75
N ARG A 94 4.78 -23.94 9.70
CA ARG A 94 5.08 -25.10 8.87
C ARG A 94 6.15 -25.93 9.55
N LYS A 95 5.89 -27.22 9.72
CA LYS A 95 6.80 -28.19 10.33
C LYS A 95 7.16 -29.22 9.27
N GLU A 96 8.40 -29.17 8.80
CA GLU A 96 8.94 -30.12 7.84
C GLU A 96 9.85 -31.10 8.59
N ARG A 97 9.47 -32.39 8.60
CA ARG A 97 10.15 -33.44 9.36
C ARG A 97 10.96 -34.32 8.41
N TYR A 98 12.23 -34.53 8.76
CA TYR A 98 13.16 -35.36 8.00
C TYR A 98 13.74 -36.43 8.91
N THR A 99 13.58 -37.69 8.51
CA THR A 99 14.20 -38.81 9.19
C THR A 99 15.46 -39.23 8.44
N VAL A 100 16.63 -39.14 9.07
CA VAL A 100 17.91 -39.52 8.46
C VAL A 100 18.49 -40.69 9.25
N LEU A 101 19.09 -41.66 8.56
CA LEU A 101 19.84 -42.72 9.24
C LEU A 101 21.13 -42.16 9.81
N ILE A 102 21.42 -42.45 11.07
CA ILE A 102 22.65 -41.99 11.73
C ILE A 102 23.86 -42.74 11.16
N SER A 103 23.71 -44.05 10.90
CA SER A 103 24.76 -44.88 10.34
C SER A 103 24.68 -44.92 8.81
N PRO A 104 25.82 -44.79 8.10
CA PRO A 104 25.86 -45.00 6.65
C PRO A 104 25.65 -46.46 6.24
N HIS A 105 25.78 -47.44 7.16
CA HIS A 105 25.65 -48.86 6.84
C HIS A 105 24.97 -49.68 7.96
N VAL A 106 24.15 -50.65 7.55
CA VAL A 106 23.48 -51.73 8.32
C VAL A 106 22.48 -51.31 9.42
N ASN A 107 22.73 -50.24 10.18
CA ASN A 107 21.91 -49.90 11.35
C ASN A 107 20.64 -49.09 10.95
N LYS A 108 19.55 -49.79 10.63
CA LYS A 108 18.27 -49.19 10.20
C LYS A 108 17.42 -48.59 11.33
N ASP A 109 17.62 -49.05 12.57
CA ASP A 109 16.86 -48.61 13.74
C ASP A 109 17.42 -47.34 14.39
N ALA A 110 18.69 -47.03 14.11
CA ALA A 110 19.33 -45.78 14.47
C ALA A 110 18.91 -44.67 13.48
N ARG A 111 17.82 -43.96 13.79
CA ARG A 111 17.31 -42.84 12.97
C ARG A 111 17.23 -41.56 13.79
N ASP A 112 17.78 -40.49 13.25
CA ASP A 112 17.58 -39.13 13.77
C ASP A 112 16.38 -38.48 13.10
N GLN A 113 15.64 -37.72 13.89
CA GLN A 113 14.47 -36.96 13.45
C GLN A 113 14.80 -35.48 13.52
N TYR A 114 14.96 -34.85 12.37
CA TYR A 114 15.14 -33.41 12.26
C TYR A 114 13.80 -32.75 11.91
N GLU A 115 13.56 -31.57 12.47
CA GLU A 115 12.37 -30.76 12.16
C GLU A 115 12.79 -29.32 11.85
N ILE A 116 12.44 -28.84 10.66
CA ILE A 116 12.53 -27.43 10.31
C ILE A 116 11.18 -26.79 10.63
N ARG A 117 11.21 -25.74 11.45
CA ARG A 117 10.04 -24.93 11.78
C ARG A 117 10.15 -23.59 11.06
N THR A 118 9.15 -23.27 10.26
CA THR A 118 9.00 -21.92 9.69
C THR A 118 7.82 -21.23 10.38
N HIS A 119 8.14 -20.22 11.18
CA HIS A 119 7.18 -19.34 11.82
C HIS A 119 6.79 -18.23 10.85
N LYS A 120 5.49 -17.96 10.74
CA LYS A 120 4.94 -16.99 9.81
C LYS A 120 4.00 -16.05 10.54
N ARG A 121 4.12 -14.75 10.29
CA ARG A 121 3.19 -13.73 10.81
C ARG A 121 2.79 -12.79 9.70
N VAL A 122 1.57 -12.29 9.77
CA VAL A 122 1.05 -11.28 8.84
C VAL A 122 0.55 -10.08 9.61
N LEU A 123 0.83 -8.90 9.08
CA LEU A 123 0.36 -7.61 9.53
C LEU A 123 -0.22 -6.86 8.34
N ASP A 124 -1.37 -6.23 8.54
CA ASP A 124 -1.98 -5.38 7.51
C ASP A 124 -2.10 -3.95 8.07
N ILE A 125 -1.60 -2.96 7.34
CA ILE A 125 -1.78 -1.53 7.65
C ILE A 125 -2.90 -1.02 6.75
N VAL A 126 -4.00 -0.58 7.37
CA VAL A 126 -5.23 -0.16 6.68
C VAL A 126 -5.13 1.28 6.17
N GLN A 127 -4.47 2.14 6.96
CA GLN A 127 -4.27 3.54 6.62
C GLN A 127 -2.78 3.88 6.79
N PRO A 128 -1.97 3.74 5.73
CA PRO A 128 -0.57 4.13 5.77
C PRO A 128 -0.47 5.66 5.71
N THR A 129 0.48 6.21 6.47
CA THR A 129 0.94 7.60 6.31
C THR A 129 2.32 7.58 5.69
N ASP A 130 2.72 8.62 4.95
CA ASP A 130 4.05 8.69 4.30
C ASP A 130 5.19 8.49 5.32
N LYS A 131 5.02 9.10 6.50
CA LYS A 131 5.93 8.93 7.65
C LYS A 131 6.05 7.47 8.11
N THR A 132 5.00 6.68 7.97
CA THR A 132 5.00 5.25 8.33
C THR A 132 5.79 4.43 7.32
N VAL A 133 5.64 4.70 6.02
CA VAL A 133 6.39 4.00 4.98
C VAL A 133 7.89 4.23 5.14
N ASP A 134 8.29 5.48 5.37
CA ASP A 134 9.68 5.84 5.61
C ASP A 134 10.23 5.18 6.87
N ALA A 135 9.46 5.18 7.97
CA ALA A 135 9.87 4.55 9.22
C ALA A 135 10.04 3.03 9.10
N LEU A 136 9.21 2.37 8.30
CA LEU A 136 9.29 0.92 8.08
C LEU A 136 10.51 0.51 7.23
N MET A 137 10.87 1.31 6.22
CA MET A 137 12.05 1.04 5.38
C MET A 137 13.36 1.31 6.12
N LYS A 138 13.34 2.22 7.09
CA LYS A 138 14.51 2.61 7.88
C LYS A 138 14.72 1.76 9.13
N LEU A 139 13.80 0.84 9.42
CA LEU A 139 13.88 -0.01 10.61
C LEU A 139 14.81 -1.19 10.33
N ASP A 140 15.91 -1.27 11.08
CA ASP A 140 16.79 -2.43 11.04
C ASP A 140 16.19 -3.55 11.89
N LEU A 141 15.73 -4.61 11.23
CA LEU A 141 15.18 -5.78 11.90
C LEU A 141 16.28 -6.78 12.29
N ALA A 142 15.98 -7.60 13.30
CA ALA A 142 16.87 -8.63 13.79
C ALA A 142 17.30 -9.60 12.68
N ALA A 143 18.60 -9.94 12.67
CA ALA A 143 19.16 -10.90 11.72
C ALA A 143 18.43 -12.26 11.83
N GLY A 144 17.88 -12.75 10.71
CA GLY A 144 17.16 -14.03 10.64
C GLY A 144 15.63 -13.92 10.48
N VAL A 145 15.09 -12.71 10.42
CA VAL A 145 13.69 -12.46 10.05
C VAL A 145 13.62 -11.98 8.60
N GLU A 146 12.92 -12.73 7.76
CA GLU A 146 12.61 -12.36 6.36
C GLU A 146 11.31 -11.54 6.34
N VAL A 147 11.37 -10.35 5.75
CA VAL A 147 10.21 -9.46 5.61
C VAL A 147 9.84 -9.33 4.15
N GLN A 148 8.56 -9.50 3.86
CA GLN A 148 8.00 -9.28 2.53
C GLN A 148 6.87 -8.26 2.62
N ILE A 149 7.05 -7.14 1.94
CA ILE A 149 6.05 -6.06 1.85
C ILE A 149 5.30 -6.21 0.52
N SER A 150 3.98 -6.18 0.59
CA SER A 150 3.09 -6.18 -0.58
C SER A 150 2.16 -4.98 -0.48
N LEU A 151 2.10 -4.18 -1.55
CA LEU A 151 1.06 -3.16 -1.73
C LEU A 151 -0.18 -3.84 -2.31
N GLY A 152 -1.34 -3.56 -1.74
CA GLY A 152 -2.65 -4.02 -2.20
C GLY A 152 -3.40 -2.97 -3.00
#